data_AF-A0A950T5X0-F1
#
_entry.id   AF-A0A950T5X0-F1
#
_cell.length_a   1.000
_cell.length_b   1.000
_cell.length_c   1.000
_cell.angle_alpha   90.00
_cell.angle_beta   90.00
_cell.angle_gamma   90.00
#
_symmetry.space_group_name_H-M   'P 1'
#
loop_
_entity.id
_entity.type
_entity.pdbx_description
1 polymer ?
#
loop_
_entity_poly.entity_id
_entity_poly.type
_entity_poly.pdbx_seq_one_letter_code
_entity_poly.pdbx_strand_id
1 'polypeptide(L)'
;MSKKHQQRSGSASPVNPISSLASDPPSVQAAAEVRRLLGKNLPSRSLFEQYRPLPQWFLRPDEIGNIHGIKHEARVMVWQELLARLLIRDGKALDQEALRWAAATHDTQRMTDGSDFPHGERAAAWVEQTLRHRIPERSLATVVYLNTWHVPPDISAPYITPELAVFKDADGLDRVRIYDLDPKFLRWGYSKTLLQHLAQALLEGSEEKYYQEGYDLFDCVIAAAIELGIVIAE
;
A
#
# COMPACT_ATOMS: atom_id res chain seq x y z
N MET A 1 57.68 -30.12 -49.66
CA MET A 1 57.15 -28.74 -49.76
C MET A 1 55.63 -28.83 -49.69
N SER A 2 55.04 -28.72 -48.49
CA SER A 2 54.46 -27.51 -47.87
C SER A 2 53.00 -27.25 -48.26
N LYS A 3 52.12 -27.37 -47.24
CA LYS A 3 50.90 -26.56 -46.97
C LYS A 3 49.66 -26.88 -47.85
N LYS A 4 48.42 -26.91 -47.34
CA LYS A 4 47.82 -26.33 -46.12
C LYS A 4 46.47 -27.01 -45.81
N HIS A 5 46.25 -27.34 -44.55
CA HIS A 5 44.93 -27.56 -43.94
C HIS A 5 44.08 -26.28 -44.03
N GLN A 6 42.79 -26.43 -44.33
CA GLN A 6 41.81 -25.35 -44.24
C GLN A 6 40.88 -25.63 -43.05
N GLN A 7 41.16 -24.96 -41.94
CA GLN A 7 40.32 -24.92 -40.74
C GLN A 7 39.03 -24.16 -41.06
N ARG A 8 37.87 -24.74 -40.70
CA ARG A 8 36.59 -24.04 -40.62
C ARG A 8 36.57 -23.24 -39.31
N SER A 9 36.63 -21.92 -39.43
CA SER A 9 36.40 -21.00 -38.32
C SER A 9 34.90 -20.92 -38.02
N GLY A 10 34.49 -21.36 -36.84
CA GLY A 10 33.18 -21.07 -36.28
C GLY A 10 33.08 -19.60 -35.91
N SER A 11 32.20 -18.85 -36.57
CA SER A 11 31.80 -17.52 -36.14
C SER A 11 30.77 -17.66 -35.02
N ALA A 12 31.21 -17.51 -33.77
CA ALA A 12 30.30 -17.27 -32.67
C ALA A 12 29.68 -15.87 -32.85
N SER A 13 28.39 -15.82 -33.11
CA SER A 13 27.61 -14.58 -33.07
C SER A 13 27.66 -13.99 -31.65
N PRO A 14 27.85 -12.68 -31.47
CA PRO A 14 27.81 -12.07 -30.16
C PRO A 14 26.37 -12.10 -29.64
N VAL A 15 26.16 -12.74 -28.50
CA VAL A 15 24.91 -12.69 -27.75
C VAL A 15 24.79 -11.27 -27.18
N ASN A 16 23.86 -10.49 -27.71
CA ASN A 16 23.50 -9.18 -27.17
C ASN A 16 22.85 -9.37 -25.78
N PRO A 17 23.39 -8.80 -24.69
CA PRO A 17 22.81 -8.89 -23.36
C PRO A 17 21.80 -7.77 -23.11
N ILE A 18 20.90 -7.52 -24.06
CA ILE A 18 19.88 -6.46 -23.95
C ILE A 18 18.52 -7.05 -24.35
N SER A 19 17.95 -7.91 -23.49
CA SER A 19 16.55 -8.35 -23.63
C SER A 19 16.09 -9.20 -22.43
N SER A 20 16.07 -8.66 -21.21
CA SER A 20 15.43 -9.39 -20.09
C SER A 20 14.47 -8.58 -19.24
N LEU A 21 14.38 -7.25 -19.39
CA LEU A 21 13.45 -6.44 -18.60
C LEU A 21 12.06 -6.28 -19.25
N ALA A 22 11.94 -6.52 -20.56
CA ALA A 22 10.67 -6.33 -21.28
C ALA A 22 9.70 -7.54 -21.20
N SER A 23 10.13 -8.66 -20.60
CA SER A 23 9.35 -9.91 -20.50
C SER A 23 8.72 -10.14 -19.12
N ASP A 24 9.12 -9.39 -18.10
CA ASP A 24 8.65 -9.62 -16.74
C ASP A 24 7.20 -9.12 -16.55
N PRO A 25 6.41 -9.73 -15.67
CA PRO A 25 5.07 -9.24 -15.34
C PRO A 25 5.10 -7.77 -14.87
N PRO A 26 4.06 -6.96 -15.15
CA PRO A 26 4.01 -5.56 -14.73
C PRO A 26 4.25 -5.34 -13.23
N SER A 27 3.81 -6.26 -12.37
CA SER A 27 4.05 -6.23 -10.92
C SER A 27 5.54 -6.35 -10.57
N VAL A 28 6.29 -7.23 -11.25
CA VAL A 28 7.73 -7.41 -11.03
C VAL A 28 8.50 -6.14 -11.43
N GLN A 29 8.15 -5.57 -12.58
CA GLN A 29 8.75 -4.31 -13.05
C GLN A 29 8.43 -3.16 -12.08
N ALA A 30 7.17 -3.04 -11.64
CA ALA A 30 6.75 -2.03 -10.69
C ALA A 30 7.46 -2.15 -9.34
N ALA A 31 7.63 -3.38 -8.83
CA ALA A 31 8.33 -3.62 -7.57
C ALA A 31 9.81 -3.24 -7.68
N ALA A 32 10.45 -3.60 -8.80
CA ALA A 32 11.83 -3.20 -9.08
C ALA A 32 11.98 -1.67 -9.16
N GLU A 33 11.02 -0.99 -9.79
CA GLU A 33 11.02 0.46 -9.89
C GLU A 33 10.80 1.13 -8.52
N VAL A 34 9.87 0.64 -7.69
CA VAL A 34 9.70 1.12 -6.30
C VAL A 34 11.01 0.97 -5.51
N ARG A 35 11.68 -0.18 -5.59
CA ARG A 35 12.99 -0.39 -4.96
C ARG A 35 14.06 0.58 -5.47
N ARG A 36 14.12 0.80 -6.78
CA ARG A 36 15.07 1.73 -7.40
C ARG A 36 14.84 3.17 -6.91
N LEU A 37 13.57 3.57 -6.83
CA LEU A 37 13.12 4.91 -6.49
C LEU A 37 13.27 5.24 -5.01
N LEU A 38 13.00 4.28 -4.12
CA LEU A 38 13.06 4.49 -2.66
C LEU A 38 14.39 4.04 -2.07
N GLY A 39 15.03 3.00 -2.60
CA GLY A 39 16.32 2.50 -2.11
C GLY A 39 16.31 2.25 -0.61
N LYS A 40 17.20 2.95 0.13
CA LYS A 40 17.27 2.86 1.60
C LYS A 40 16.06 3.45 2.33
N ASN A 41 15.21 4.20 1.62
CA ASN A 41 13.96 4.76 2.13
C ASN A 41 12.77 3.81 1.91
N LEU A 42 12.96 2.51 1.71
CA LEU A 42 11.83 1.57 1.82
C LEU A 42 11.34 1.49 3.29
N PRO A 43 10.02 1.32 3.52
CA PRO A 43 9.51 1.12 4.87
C PRO A 43 9.93 -0.25 5.42
N SER A 44 10.10 -0.35 6.74
CA SER A 44 10.40 -1.59 7.44
C SER A 44 9.15 -2.21 8.07
N ARG A 45 9.19 -3.50 8.40
CA ARG A 45 8.19 -4.14 9.24
C ARG A 45 8.02 -3.41 10.57
N SER A 46 9.13 -3.11 11.25
CA SER A 46 9.15 -2.43 12.55
C SER A 46 8.46 -1.05 12.53
N LEU A 47 8.39 -0.40 11.37
CA LEU A 47 7.58 0.81 11.21
C LEU A 47 6.10 0.49 11.29
N PHE A 48 5.62 -0.49 10.51
CA PHE A 48 4.19 -0.83 10.46
C PHE A 48 3.69 -1.40 11.79
N GLU A 49 4.53 -2.13 12.52
CA GLU A 49 4.17 -2.67 13.85
C GLU A 49 3.73 -1.58 14.84
N GLN A 50 4.24 -0.36 14.72
CA GLN A 50 3.88 0.75 15.61
C GLN A 50 2.43 1.21 15.43
N TYR A 51 1.82 0.91 14.27
CA TYR A 51 0.47 1.31 13.89
C TYR A 51 -0.47 0.13 13.70
N ARG A 52 -0.04 -1.09 14.05
CA ARG A 52 -0.83 -2.32 13.89
C ARG A 52 -2.26 -2.13 14.41
N PRO A 53 -3.29 -2.32 13.54
CA PRO A 53 -4.66 -2.38 13.97
C PRO A 53 -4.89 -3.46 15.00
N LEU A 54 -5.58 -3.11 16.08
CA LEU A 54 -5.89 -4.05 17.15
C LEU A 54 -7.34 -4.50 17.04
N PRO A 55 -7.66 -5.80 17.24
CA PRO A 55 -9.02 -6.32 17.24
C PRO A 55 -10.04 -5.48 18.04
N GLN A 56 -9.64 -4.97 19.20
CA GLN A 56 -10.49 -4.16 20.07
C GLN A 56 -10.79 -2.74 19.55
N TRP A 57 -10.18 -2.31 18.44
CA TRP A 57 -10.53 -1.06 17.79
C TRP A 57 -11.78 -1.20 16.96
N PHE A 58 -12.08 -2.40 16.45
CA PHE A 58 -13.21 -2.64 15.58
C PHE A 58 -14.51 -2.64 16.38
N LEU A 59 -15.46 -1.79 15.97
CA LEU A 59 -16.80 -1.73 16.54
C LEU A 59 -17.55 -3.06 16.40
N ARG A 60 -17.28 -3.80 15.33
CA ARG A 60 -17.86 -5.10 15.05
C ARG A 60 -16.78 -6.18 15.01
N PRO A 61 -16.81 -7.17 15.92
CA PRO A 61 -15.85 -8.27 15.90
C PRO A 61 -15.83 -9.05 14.58
N ASP A 62 -16.98 -9.19 13.92
CA ASP A 62 -17.07 -9.90 12.63
C ASP A 62 -16.31 -9.20 11.49
N GLU A 63 -16.04 -7.89 11.60
CA GLU A 63 -15.28 -7.14 10.59
C GLU A 63 -13.79 -7.45 10.63
N ILE A 64 -13.25 -7.88 11.78
CA ILE A 64 -11.81 -8.01 12.02
C ILE A 64 -11.12 -8.85 10.93
N GLY A 65 -11.74 -9.95 10.53
CA GLY A 65 -11.25 -10.85 9.47
C GLY A 65 -11.91 -10.67 8.10
N ASN A 66 -12.82 -9.71 7.95
CA ASN A 66 -13.63 -9.54 6.75
C ASN A 66 -12.99 -8.52 5.77
N ILE A 67 -13.74 -8.11 4.74
CA ILE A 67 -13.29 -7.25 3.65
C ILE A 67 -12.89 -5.83 4.08
N HIS A 68 -13.32 -5.35 5.26
CA HIS A 68 -12.90 -4.08 5.88
C HIS A 68 -12.03 -4.29 7.13
N GLY A 69 -11.53 -5.51 7.34
CA GLY A 69 -10.78 -5.90 8.53
C GLY A 69 -9.30 -5.54 8.51
N ILE A 70 -8.55 -6.15 9.42
CA ILE A 70 -7.12 -5.89 9.64
C ILE A 70 -6.29 -6.05 8.35
N LYS A 71 -6.62 -7.04 7.51
CA LYS A 71 -5.95 -7.24 6.21
C LYS A 71 -6.09 -6.03 5.30
N HIS A 72 -7.27 -5.43 5.24
CA HIS A 72 -7.54 -4.23 4.44
C HIS A 72 -6.74 -3.04 4.97
N GLU A 73 -6.87 -2.74 6.25
CA GLU A 73 -6.14 -1.63 6.88
C GLU A 73 -4.62 -1.77 6.72
N ALA A 74 -4.07 -2.98 6.83
CA ALA A 74 -2.66 -3.25 6.62
C ALA A 74 -2.22 -2.99 5.16
N ARG A 75 -3.01 -3.39 4.16
CA ARG A 75 -2.68 -3.12 2.75
C ARG A 75 -2.76 -1.63 2.43
N VAL A 76 -3.78 -0.93 2.93
CA VAL A 76 -3.89 0.54 2.82
C VAL A 76 -2.68 1.22 3.49
N MET A 77 -2.24 0.72 4.64
CA MET A 77 -1.06 1.22 5.33
C MET A 77 0.22 1.06 4.50
N VAL A 78 0.41 -0.06 3.82
CA VAL A 78 1.52 -0.26 2.88
C VAL A 78 1.44 0.73 1.71
N TRP A 79 0.25 0.89 1.10
CA TRP A 79 0.09 1.76 -0.06
C TRP A 79 0.28 3.24 0.26
N GLN A 80 -0.31 3.74 1.35
CA GLN A 80 -0.12 5.14 1.73
C GLN A 80 1.36 5.42 2.04
N GLU A 81 2.08 4.47 2.65
CA GLU A 81 3.47 4.71 3.06
C GLU A 81 4.38 4.77 1.83
N LEU A 82 4.20 3.85 0.88
CA LEU A 82 4.95 3.87 -0.37
C LEU A 82 4.66 5.13 -1.17
N LEU A 83 3.38 5.49 -1.31
CA LEU A 83 2.96 6.67 -2.06
C LEU A 83 3.49 7.96 -1.40
N ALA A 84 3.36 8.09 -0.09
CA ALA A 84 3.85 9.25 0.65
C ALA A 84 5.37 9.40 0.49
N ARG A 85 6.15 8.33 0.61
CA ARG A 85 7.61 8.39 0.42
C ARG A 85 8.01 8.76 -1.00
N LEU A 86 7.33 8.24 -2.01
CA LEU A 86 7.56 8.61 -3.41
C LEU A 86 7.30 10.11 -3.64
N LEU A 87 6.22 10.65 -3.06
CA LEU A 87 5.87 12.06 -3.17
C LEU A 87 6.81 12.97 -2.37
N ILE A 88 7.23 12.55 -1.18
CA ILE A 88 8.21 13.27 -0.36
C ILE A 88 9.56 13.33 -1.06
N ARG A 89 9.99 12.23 -1.70
CA ARG A 89 11.19 12.22 -2.55
C ARG A 89 11.10 13.27 -3.66
N ASP A 90 9.90 13.48 -4.21
CA ASP A 90 9.63 14.49 -5.24
C ASP A 90 9.30 15.88 -4.65
N GLY A 91 9.59 16.10 -3.36
CA GLY A 91 9.52 17.41 -2.70
C GLY A 91 8.16 17.78 -2.11
N LYS A 92 7.20 16.85 -2.00
CA LYS A 92 5.96 17.09 -1.26
C LYS A 92 6.20 17.07 0.25
N ALA A 93 5.65 18.04 0.96
CA ALA A 93 5.51 17.95 2.42
C ALA A 93 4.22 17.19 2.73
N LEU A 94 4.32 16.11 3.50
CA LEU A 94 3.20 15.27 3.92
C LEU A 94 3.36 14.87 5.39
N ASP A 95 2.27 14.86 6.13
CA ASP A 95 2.23 14.27 7.47
C ASP A 95 2.11 12.74 7.40
N GLN A 96 3.25 12.03 7.39
CA GLN A 96 3.27 10.56 7.38
C GLN A 96 2.75 9.94 8.67
N GLU A 97 2.89 10.62 9.83
CA GLU A 97 2.31 10.11 11.07
C GLU A 97 0.79 10.06 10.96
N ALA A 98 0.19 11.13 10.43
CA ALA A 98 -1.24 11.18 10.24
C ALA A 98 -1.75 10.12 9.25
N LEU A 99 -1.05 9.92 8.13
CA LEU A 99 -1.45 8.92 7.14
C LEU A 99 -1.41 7.48 7.68
N ARG A 100 -0.39 7.14 8.48
CA ARG A 100 -0.29 5.80 9.10
C ARG A 100 -1.40 5.56 10.11
N TRP A 101 -1.69 6.54 10.96
CA TRP A 101 -2.80 6.45 11.92
C TRP A 101 -4.17 6.42 11.25
N ALA A 102 -4.38 7.17 10.17
CA ALA A 102 -5.62 7.11 9.40
C ALA A 102 -5.82 5.73 8.76
N ALA A 103 -4.77 5.17 8.13
CA ALA A 103 -4.83 3.82 7.56
C ALA A 103 -5.20 2.76 8.61
N ALA A 104 -4.68 2.89 9.83
CA ALA A 104 -4.92 1.96 10.91
C ALA A 104 -6.31 2.09 11.58
N THR A 105 -7.11 3.10 11.24
CA THR A 105 -8.31 3.43 12.01
C THR A 105 -9.57 3.72 11.19
N HIS A 106 -9.43 4.05 9.90
CA HIS A 106 -10.51 4.60 9.09
C HIS A 106 -11.77 3.73 8.99
N ASP A 107 -11.62 2.41 8.96
CA ASP A 107 -12.71 1.45 8.78
C ASP A 107 -13.09 0.72 10.09
N THR A 108 -12.39 0.98 11.19
CA THR A 108 -12.66 0.33 12.48
C THR A 108 -14.08 0.57 13.02
N GLN A 109 -14.73 1.69 12.65
CA GLN A 109 -16.03 2.09 13.20
C GLN A 109 -17.21 1.81 12.27
N ARG A 110 -17.10 0.81 11.39
CA ARG A 110 -18.22 0.34 10.56
C ARG A 110 -19.28 -0.39 11.38
N MET A 111 -20.54 -0.10 11.09
CA MET A 111 -21.73 -0.76 11.61
C MET A 111 -22.27 -1.81 10.64
N THR A 112 -21.97 -1.70 9.34
CA THR A 112 -22.37 -2.67 8.31
C THR A 112 -21.30 -2.80 7.21
N ASP A 113 -21.27 -3.93 6.51
CA ASP A 113 -20.47 -4.11 5.29
C ASP A 113 -21.02 -3.36 4.07
N GLY A 114 -22.26 -2.87 4.15
CA GLY A 114 -22.92 -2.14 3.08
C GLY A 114 -22.49 -0.67 2.98
N SER A 115 -23.38 0.16 2.42
CA SER A 115 -23.17 1.61 2.32
C SER A 115 -23.33 2.31 3.67
N ASP A 116 -22.29 2.20 4.50
CA ASP A 116 -22.22 2.85 5.80
C ASP A 116 -21.54 4.21 5.71
N PHE A 117 -22.09 5.14 4.93
CA PHE A 117 -21.44 6.44 4.67
C PHE A 117 -20.90 7.19 5.91
N PRO A 118 -21.55 7.16 7.09
CA PRO A 118 -21.05 7.86 8.27
C PRO A 118 -19.88 7.20 9.02
N HIS A 119 -19.34 6.05 8.58
CA HIS A 119 -18.26 5.37 9.32
C HIS A 119 -17.00 6.23 9.46
N GLY A 120 -16.66 7.06 8.46
CA GLY A 120 -15.53 7.98 8.55
C GLY A 120 -15.65 9.00 9.69
N GLU A 121 -16.83 9.60 9.88
CA GLU A 121 -17.11 10.50 11.01
C GLU A 121 -17.01 9.78 12.35
N ARG A 122 -17.53 8.55 12.43
CA ARG A 122 -17.44 7.74 13.66
C ARG A 122 -16.01 7.34 13.97
N ALA A 123 -15.22 6.96 12.96
CA ALA A 123 -13.80 6.64 13.11
C ALA A 123 -13.00 7.86 13.59
N ALA A 124 -13.28 9.04 13.04
CA ALA A 124 -12.69 10.29 13.49
C ALA A 124 -13.02 10.58 14.97
N ALA A 125 -14.29 10.52 15.35
CA ALA A 125 -14.73 10.74 16.73
C ALA A 125 -14.11 9.72 17.71
N TRP A 126 -14.03 8.45 17.31
CA TRP A 126 -13.42 7.39 18.11
C TRP A 126 -11.91 7.62 18.31
N VAL A 127 -11.19 8.05 17.27
CA VAL A 127 -9.77 8.42 17.37
C VAL A 127 -9.55 9.54 18.38
N GLU A 128 -10.33 10.63 18.32
CA GLU A 128 -10.21 11.75 19.25
C GLU A 128 -10.47 11.34 20.70
N GLN A 129 -11.46 10.48 20.91
CA GLN A 129 -11.87 10.05 22.25
C GLN A 129 -10.89 9.03 22.85
N THR A 130 -10.36 8.13 22.02
CA THR A 130 -9.70 6.90 22.49
C THR A 130 -8.20 6.88 22.19
N LEU A 131 -7.77 7.40 21.03
CA LEU A 131 -6.38 7.29 20.56
C LEU A 131 -5.59 8.61 20.59
N ARG A 132 -6.20 9.75 20.95
CA ARG A 132 -5.51 11.05 21.05
C ARG A 132 -4.17 11.03 21.78
N HIS A 133 -4.02 10.19 22.80
CA HIS A 133 -2.80 10.10 23.62
C HIS A 133 -1.67 9.30 22.95
N ARG A 134 -1.98 8.55 21.88
CA ARG A 134 -1.02 7.77 21.08
C ARG A 134 -0.59 8.51 19.82
N ILE A 135 -1.33 9.53 19.42
CA ILE A 135 -1.10 10.30 18.19
C ILE A 135 -0.38 11.59 18.57
N PRO A 136 0.71 11.97 17.89
CA PRO A 136 1.33 13.27 18.10
C PRO A 136 0.34 14.41 17.90
N GLU A 137 0.30 15.39 18.81
CA GLU A 137 -0.66 16.50 18.78
C GLU A 137 -0.69 17.21 17.41
N ARG A 138 0.48 17.40 16.79
CA ARG A 138 0.62 18.02 15.47
C ARG A 138 -0.10 17.29 14.33
N SER A 139 -0.38 16.00 14.51
CA SER A 139 -0.93 15.10 13.50
C SER A 139 -2.40 14.74 13.75
N LEU A 140 -2.89 14.92 14.99
CA LEU A 140 -4.24 14.49 15.39
C LEU A 140 -5.33 15.11 14.50
N ALA A 141 -5.29 16.41 14.26
CA ALA A 141 -6.27 17.08 13.40
C ALA A 141 -6.27 16.53 11.96
N THR A 142 -5.10 16.17 11.44
CA THR A 142 -4.98 15.55 10.12
C THR A 142 -5.56 14.14 10.13
N VAL A 143 -5.30 13.30 11.15
CA VAL A 143 -5.89 11.95 11.26
C VAL A 143 -7.43 12.03 11.26
N VAL A 144 -7.98 12.92 12.08
CA VAL A 144 -9.43 13.17 12.16
C VAL A 144 -9.98 13.55 10.79
N TYR A 145 -9.32 14.50 10.11
CA TYR A 145 -9.72 14.94 8.77
C TYR A 145 -9.70 13.80 7.74
N LEU A 146 -8.65 12.98 7.73
CA LEU A 146 -8.52 11.85 6.82
C LEU A 146 -9.62 10.82 7.07
N ASN A 147 -9.87 10.44 8.32
CA ASN A 147 -10.94 9.50 8.67
C ASN A 147 -12.31 10.06 8.28
N THR A 148 -12.60 11.33 8.55
CA THR A 148 -13.89 11.94 8.17
C THR A 148 -14.13 11.92 6.67
N TRP A 149 -13.11 12.25 5.86
CA TRP A 149 -13.31 12.60 4.46
C TRP A 149 -12.86 11.55 3.45
N HIS A 150 -12.38 10.37 3.88
CA HIS A 150 -11.98 9.32 2.94
C HIS A 150 -13.18 8.70 2.18
N VAL A 151 -14.34 8.57 2.84
CA VAL A 151 -15.56 7.98 2.26
C VAL A 151 -16.26 8.87 1.24
N PRO A 152 -16.60 10.14 1.58
CA PRO A 152 -17.41 10.98 0.69
C PRO A 152 -16.67 11.28 -0.62
N PRO A 153 -17.39 11.60 -1.72
CA PRO A 153 -16.74 12.02 -2.95
C PRO A 153 -15.94 13.31 -2.73
N ASP A 154 -14.97 13.57 -3.60
CA ASP A 154 -14.01 14.66 -3.39
C ASP A 154 -14.65 16.05 -3.23
N ILE A 155 -15.77 16.27 -3.93
CA ILE A 155 -16.56 17.51 -3.86
C ILE A 155 -17.22 17.74 -2.49
N SER A 156 -17.36 16.70 -1.68
CA SER A 156 -17.95 16.79 -0.34
C SER A 156 -16.92 17.23 0.70
N ALA A 157 -15.63 16.96 0.49
CA ALA A 157 -14.59 17.41 1.41
C ALA A 157 -14.41 18.93 1.30
N PRO A 158 -14.19 19.65 2.42
CA PRO A 158 -13.91 21.09 2.38
C PRO A 158 -12.75 21.45 1.45
N TYR A 159 -11.73 20.58 1.41
CA TYR A 159 -10.60 20.67 0.50
C TYR A 159 -9.90 19.30 0.36
N ILE A 160 -9.46 18.93 -0.84
CA ILE A 160 -8.60 17.76 -1.03
C ILE A 160 -7.15 18.13 -0.69
N THR A 161 -6.76 17.83 0.56
CA THR A 161 -5.36 17.95 0.99
C THR A 161 -4.48 16.94 0.26
N PRO A 162 -3.17 17.18 0.14
CA PRO A 162 -2.23 16.19 -0.37
C PRO A 162 -2.33 14.86 0.38
N GLU A 163 -2.46 14.89 1.71
CA GLU A 163 -2.65 13.71 2.56
C GLU A 163 -3.97 12.99 2.26
N LEU A 164 -5.09 13.72 2.12
CA LEU A 164 -6.37 13.09 1.77
C LEU A 164 -6.32 12.45 0.39
N ALA A 165 -5.61 13.08 -0.55
CA ALA A 165 -5.39 12.49 -1.87
C ALA A 165 -4.54 11.22 -1.81
N VAL A 166 -3.47 11.20 -1.01
CA VAL A 166 -2.66 9.98 -0.77
C VAL A 166 -3.52 8.90 -0.15
N PHE A 167 -4.30 9.26 0.86
CA PHE A 167 -5.08 8.30 1.64
C PHE A 167 -6.19 7.66 0.81
N LYS A 168 -6.95 8.46 0.06
CA LYS A 168 -7.97 7.95 -0.86
C LYS A 168 -7.40 7.10 -1.99
N ASP A 169 -6.20 7.44 -2.48
CA ASP A 169 -5.52 6.59 -3.48
C ASP A 169 -5.10 5.25 -2.87
N ALA A 170 -4.60 5.25 -1.64
CA ALA A 170 -4.18 4.03 -0.94
C ALA A 170 -5.37 3.09 -0.64
N ASP A 171 -6.49 3.63 -0.16
CA ASP A 171 -7.74 2.89 0.00
C ASP A 171 -8.28 2.39 -1.35
N GLY A 172 -8.25 3.27 -2.37
CA GLY A 172 -8.62 2.94 -3.74
C GLY A 172 -7.83 1.79 -4.35
N LEU A 173 -6.51 1.75 -4.13
CA LEU A 173 -5.62 0.67 -4.59
C LEU A 173 -6.04 -0.69 -4.01
N ASP A 174 -6.54 -0.74 -2.77
CA ASP A 174 -6.98 -1.99 -2.15
C ASP A 174 -8.34 -2.49 -2.65
N ARG A 175 -9.04 -1.74 -3.51
CA ARG A 175 -10.31 -2.18 -4.11
C ARG A 175 -10.17 -3.37 -5.06
N VAL A 176 -8.95 -3.77 -5.42
CA VAL A 176 -8.69 -5.05 -6.08
C VAL A 176 -9.30 -6.24 -5.32
N ARG A 177 -9.40 -6.16 -3.98
CA ARG A 177 -10.00 -7.19 -3.12
C ARG A 177 -11.47 -7.47 -3.40
N ILE A 178 -12.17 -6.49 -3.98
CA ILE A 178 -13.60 -6.55 -4.32
C ILE A 178 -13.83 -6.31 -5.82
N TYR A 179 -12.77 -6.44 -6.65
CA TYR A 179 -12.82 -6.25 -8.10
C TYR A 179 -13.34 -4.87 -8.56
N ASP A 180 -13.06 -3.82 -7.78
CA ASP A 180 -13.60 -2.47 -8.02
C ASP A 180 -12.53 -1.36 -8.01
N LEU A 181 -11.29 -1.71 -8.38
CA LEU A 181 -10.26 -0.71 -8.64
C LEU A 181 -10.55 -0.02 -9.98
N ASP A 182 -10.89 1.28 -9.93
CA ASP A 182 -10.94 2.15 -11.11
C ASP A 182 -9.85 3.24 -11.02
N PRO A 183 -8.80 3.17 -11.87
CA PRO A 183 -7.69 4.13 -11.87
C PRO A 183 -8.09 5.60 -12.08
N LYS A 184 -9.31 5.88 -12.57
CA LYS A 184 -9.82 7.25 -12.72
C LYS A 184 -10.06 7.95 -11.38
N PHE A 185 -10.32 7.20 -10.31
CA PHE A 185 -10.50 7.75 -8.96
C PHE A 185 -9.17 7.96 -8.23
N LEU A 186 -8.06 7.45 -8.75
CA LEU A 186 -6.74 7.74 -8.24
C LEU A 186 -6.35 9.18 -8.61
N ARG A 187 -5.58 9.85 -7.77
CA ARG A 187 -5.19 11.26 -7.92
C ARG A 187 -3.74 11.38 -8.37
N TRP A 188 -2.85 10.58 -7.77
CA TRP A 188 -1.42 10.70 -7.99
C TRP A 188 -0.91 9.86 -9.16
N GLY A 189 0.09 10.39 -9.86
CA GLY A 189 0.76 9.69 -10.97
C GLY A 189 1.30 8.33 -10.55
N TYR A 190 2.01 8.25 -9.42
CA TYR A 190 2.53 6.98 -8.90
C TYR A 190 1.43 5.95 -8.64
N SER A 191 0.28 6.35 -8.10
CA SER A 191 -0.85 5.45 -7.92
C SER A 191 -1.31 4.88 -9.26
N LYS A 192 -1.45 5.76 -10.27
CA LYS A 192 -1.96 5.44 -11.61
C LYS A 192 -1.01 4.69 -12.51
N THR A 193 0.31 4.78 -12.32
CA THR A 193 1.26 4.24 -13.30
C THR A 193 2.28 3.30 -12.70
N LEU A 194 2.31 3.16 -11.37
CA LEU A 194 3.28 2.33 -10.67
C LEU A 194 2.60 1.42 -9.65
N LEU A 195 1.97 2.00 -8.61
CA LEU A 195 1.46 1.23 -7.48
C LEU A 195 0.25 0.35 -7.84
N GLN A 196 -0.62 0.78 -8.77
CA GLN A 196 -1.73 -0.07 -9.22
C GLN A 196 -1.28 -1.43 -9.78
N HIS A 197 -0.07 -1.53 -10.33
CA HIS A 197 0.48 -2.78 -10.87
C HIS A 197 0.93 -3.75 -9.76
N LEU A 198 1.03 -3.27 -8.52
CA LEU A 198 1.37 -4.06 -7.34
C LEU A 198 0.15 -4.45 -6.50
N ALA A 199 -0.97 -3.75 -6.67
CA ALA A 199 -2.18 -3.92 -5.86
C ALA A 199 -2.64 -5.39 -5.80
N GLN A 200 -2.84 -5.99 -6.97
CA GLN A 200 -3.27 -7.39 -7.09
C GLN A 200 -2.24 -8.36 -6.49
N ALA A 201 -0.94 -8.13 -6.74
CA ALA A 201 0.12 -9.02 -6.27
C ALA A 201 0.24 -9.01 -4.73
N LEU A 202 0.06 -7.85 -4.08
CA LEU A 202 0.03 -7.79 -2.62
C LEU A 202 -1.21 -8.48 -2.04
N LEU A 203 -2.37 -8.31 -2.67
CA LEU A 203 -3.59 -9.01 -2.27
C LEU A 203 -3.37 -10.53 -2.33
N GLU A 204 -2.98 -11.05 -3.50
CA GLU A 204 -2.77 -12.48 -3.73
C GLU A 204 -1.73 -13.06 -2.77
N GLY A 205 -0.58 -12.40 -2.63
CA GLY A 205 0.45 -12.84 -1.68
C GLY A 205 -0.03 -12.80 -0.22
N SER A 206 -0.86 -11.81 0.16
CA SER A 206 -1.41 -11.73 1.51
C SER A 206 -2.44 -12.83 1.79
N GLU A 207 -3.28 -13.17 0.81
CA GLU A 207 -4.26 -14.25 0.94
C GLU A 207 -3.57 -15.62 0.96
N GLU A 208 -2.57 -15.84 0.09
CA GLU A 208 -1.77 -17.06 0.10
C GLU A 208 -1.13 -17.30 1.48
N LYS A 209 -0.49 -16.27 2.05
CA LYS A 209 0.12 -16.36 3.38
C LYS A 209 -0.89 -16.55 4.50
N TYR A 210 -2.07 -15.94 4.38
CA TYR A 210 -3.13 -16.11 5.38
C TYR A 210 -3.62 -17.56 5.47
N TYR A 211 -3.65 -18.29 4.34
CA TYR A 211 -4.01 -19.71 4.32
C TYR A 211 -2.85 -20.66 4.67
N GLN A 212 -1.62 -20.15 4.79
CA GLN A 212 -0.48 -20.91 5.33
C GLN A 212 -0.50 -20.87 6.87
N GLU A 213 -0.04 -21.95 7.52
CA GLU A 213 0.04 -21.98 8.98
C GLU A 213 1.00 -20.91 9.52
N GLY A 214 0.55 -20.12 10.51
CA GLY A 214 1.43 -19.29 11.34
C GLY A 214 1.39 -17.77 11.10
N TYR A 215 0.63 -17.27 10.12
CA TYR A 215 0.44 -15.81 9.95
C TYR A 215 -0.87 -15.33 10.56
N ASP A 216 -0.81 -14.23 11.32
CA ASP A 216 -2.01 -13.49 11.69
C ASP A 216 -2.48 -12.56 10.54
N LEU A 217 -3.63 -11.90 10.75
CA LEU A 217 -4.28 -11.06 9.74
C LEU A 217 -3.42 -9.88 9.26
N PHE A 218 -2.54 -9.36 10.09
CA PHE A 218 -1.66 -8.24 9.71
C PHE A 218 -0.35 -8.77 9.13
N ASP A 219 0.19 -9.82 9.76
CA ASP A 219 1.47 -10.40 9.39
C ASP A 219 1.47 -11.01 8.00
N CYS A 220 0.34 -11.58 7.55
CA CYS A 220 0.24 -12.10 6.18
C CYS A 220 0.45 -10.99 5.13
N VAL A 221 -0.06 -9.78 5.38
CA VAL A 221 0.10 -8.63 4.50
C VAL A 221 1.54 -8.13 4.52
N ILE A 222 2.11 -7.93 5.71
CA ILE A 222 3.49 -7.44 5.82
C ILE A 222 4.48 -8.43 5.23
N ALA A 223 4.30 -9.72 5.47
CA ALA A 223 5.14 -10.76 4.88
C ALA A 223 5.02 -10.80 3.35
N ALA A 224 3.83 -10.60 2.78
CA ALA A 224 3.65 -10.49 1.34
C ALA A 224 4.36 -9.25 0.76
N ALA A 225 4.28 -8.12 1.47
CA ALA A 225 4.97 -6.90 1.07
C ALA A 225 6.51 -7.02 1.15
N ILE A 226 7.02 -7.81 2.11
CA ILE A 226 8.44 -8.17 2.21
C ILE A 226 8.86 -9.04 1.02
N GLU A 227 8.06 -10.06 0.68
CA GLU A 227 8.36 -10.96 -0.45
C GLU A 227 8.35 -10.21 -1.80
N LEU A 228 7.44 -9.26 -1.98
CA LEU A 228 7.43 -8.35 -3.12
C LEU A 228 8.64 -7.41 -3.14
N GLY A 229 9.40 -7.32 -2.04
CA GLY A 229 10.55 -6.45 -1.88
C GLY A 229 10.18 -4.97 -1.82
N ILE A 230 8.97 -4.65 -1.34
CA ILE A 230 8.48 -3.27 -1.13
C ILE A 230 8.47 -2.88 0.36
N VAL A 231 8.80 -3.83 1.25
CA VAL A 231 9.00 -3.65 2.69
C VAL A 231 10.27 -4.39 3.13
N ILE A 232 11.00 -3.84 4.10
CA ILE A 232 12.20 -4.44 4.70
C ILE A 232 11.80 -5.29 5.92
N ALA A 233 12.36 -6.49 6.06
CA ALA A 233 11.92 -7.48 7.06
C ALA A 233 12.17 -7.13 8.54
N GLU A 234 13.32 -6.55 8.88
CA GLU A 234 13.87 -6.36 10.25
C GLU A 234 13.78 -7.58 11.19
#